data_AF-A0A1M5C3T1-F1
#
_entry.id   AF-A0A1M5C3T1-F1
#
_cell.length_a   1.000
_cell.length_b   1.000
_cell.length_c   1.000
_cell.angle_alpha   90.00
_cell.angle_beta   90.00
_cell.angle_gamma   90.00
#
_symmetry.space_group_name_H-M   'P 1'
#
loop_
_entity.id
_entity.type
_entity.pdbx_description
1 polymer ?
#
loop_
_entity_poly.entity_id
_entity_poly.type
_entity_poly.pdbx_seq_one_letter_code
_entity_poly.pdbx_strand_id
1 'polypeptide(L)'
;MIEIVYEKEKQKPVGNEGYFRIPNNIRQIGEINEAQKIYIEDYAYTYLSRLSNDKSDKGQAAVLLGQTNWLDGVSYLFVKSAIALPDMEISEDYLVFTDDVWNQVYEKNKEYFGEQEIVGWFLSIPGCSMELHEVICRTHLDHFGGSDKVLFVMEPTEKEEAFYRYENSKLTRQLGFYIYYEKNEPMQNYLISQNENMPRDEAKVEDKAVKNFRKKVEAKAEAKPQKRAGSLVYAASACVLIGVLAVGTGLFNNYNKLRDAKDVVASAADTHSQKDTDKEPVVQKTPVNGLASESQGKEPQDEPKDKTQGGSKEDEDSAKKEAESIEHQVPEDTKKPFDNADAAQPSNGQSAAQYYTIKRGDTLTSISNKYYGNSAKIAEICSANGMSEDETIYPGQIILLP
;
A
#
# COMPACT_ATOMS: atom_id res chain seq x y z
N MET A 1 -7.45 8.14 -7.90
CA MET A 1 -7.21 8.28 -9.36
C MET A 1 -5.90 7.57 -9.66
N ILE A 2 -5.71 6.91 -10.81
CA ILE A 2 -4.44 6.23 -11.12
C ILE A 2 -3.67 7.12 -12.10
N GLU A 3 -2.60 7.77 -11.63
CA GLU A 3 -1.70 8.51 -12.50
C GLU A 3 -0.65 7.57 -13.09
N ILE A 4 -0.69 7.41 -14.41
CA ILE A 4 0.32 6.67 -15.16
C ILE A 4 1.40 7.67 -15.59
N VAL A 5 2.41 7.86 -14.74
CA VAL A 5 3.58 8.66 -15.07
C VAL A 5 4.41 7.90 -16.11
N TYR A 6 4.47 8.45 -17.33
CA TYR A 6 5.26 7.89 -18.42
C TYR A 6 6.76 8.06 -18.19
N GLU A 7 7.56 7.08 -18.63
CA GLU A 7 9.01 7.12 -18.56
C GLU A 7 9.58 8.37 -19.25
N LYS A 8 10.50 9.07 -18.57
CA LYS A 8 11.47 9.95 -19.21
C LYS A 8 12.89 9.57 -18.81
N GLU A 9 13.62 9.08 -19.81
CA GLU A 9 15.04 9.28 -20.07
C GLU A 9 16.03 8.94 -18.93
N LYS A 10 16.88 7.93 -19.20
CA LYS A 10 18.04 7.57 -18.38
C LYS A 10 19.07 8.71 -18.38
N GLN A 11 18.92 9.66 -17.47
CA GLN A 11 19.97 10.65 -17.18
C GLN A 11 21.19 9.95 -16.57
N LYS A 12 22.39 10.52 -16.79
CA LYS A 12 23.64 9.98 -16.24
C LYS A 12 23.90 10.60 -14.85
N PRO A 13 24.42 9.84 -13.88
CA PRO A 13 24.55 10.30 -12.50
C PRO A 13 25.70 11.30 -12.34
N VAL A 14 25.57 12.19 -11.36
CA VAL A 14 26.54 13.21 -10.99
C VAL A 14 26.96 13.02 -9.52
N GLY A 15 27.84 12.04 -9.29
CA GLY A 15 28.42 11.76 -7.98
C GLY A 15 27.92 10.46 -7.37
N ASN A 16 27.66 10.44 -6.06
CA ASN A 16 27.27 9.25 -5.31
C ASN A 16 25.77 8.87 -5.48
N GLU A 17 25.18 9.28 -6.60
CA GLU A 17 23.80 9.05 -7.00
C GLU A 17 23.65 7.62 -7.56
N GLY A 18 23.56 6.65 -6.65
CA GLY A 18 23.28 5.27 -7.03
C GLY A 18 21.93 5.17 -7.74
N TYR A 19 21.93 4.76 -9.02
CA TYR A 19 20.71 4.51 -9.80
C TYR A 19 19.77 3.56 -9.04
N PHE A 20 18.64 4.09 -8.56
CA PHE A 20 17.51 3.31 -8.08
C PHE A 20 16.29 3.58 -8.98
N ARG A 21 15.31 2.69 -8.90
CA ARG A 21 14.03 2.82 -9.62
C ARG A 21 12.93 3.10 -8.62
N ILE A 22 12.12 4.12 -8.90
CA ILE A 22 10.83 4.30 -8.20
C ILE A 22 9.87 3.21 -8.73
N PRO A 23 9.28 2.37 -7.87
CA PRO A 23 8.37 1.30 -8.30
C PRO A 23 7.19 1.83 -9.11
N ASN A 24 6.81 1.12 -10.18
CA ASN A 24 5.73 1.54 -11.08
C ASN A 24 4.33 1.18 -10.54
N ASN A 25 4.22 0.19 -9.65
CA ASN A 25 2.95 -0.29 -9.12
C ASN A 25 2.86 0.06 -7.63
N ILE A 26 2.20 1.19 -7.32
CA ILE A 26 2.13 1.76 -5.97
C ILE A 26 0.71 2.14 -5.57
N ARG A 27 0.41 2.03 -4.28
CA ARG A 27 -0.78 2.54 -3.60
C ARG A 27 -0.34 3.60 -2.59
N GLN A 28 -0.78 4.84 -2.78
CA GLN A 28 -0.59 5.90 -1.79
C GLN A 28 -1.53 5.71 -0.59
N ILE A 29 -0.98 5.94 0.60
CA ILE A 29 -1.67 6.09 1.88
C ILE A 29 -1.42 7.53 2.36
N GLY A 30 -2.46 8.25 2.76
CA GLY A 30 -2.33 9.61 3.29
C GLY A 30 -1.79 10.67 2.30
N GLU A 31 -1.27 11.77 2.85
CA GLU A 31 -0.67 12.88 2.11
C GLU A 31 0.86 12.86 2.25
N ILE A 32 1.60 13.12 1.17
CA ILE A 32 3.04 12.81 1.12
C ILE A 32 3.88 14.08 1.01
N ASN A 33 4.90 14.16 1.85
CA ASN A 33 5.88 15.25 1.89
C ASN A 33 6.77 15.23 0.64
N GLU A 34 7.03 16.41 0.06
CA GLU A 34 7.92 16.52 -1.11
C GLU A 34 9.39 16.20 -0.75
N ALA A 35 9.82 16.45 0.48
CA ALA A 35 11.22 16.31 0.91
C ALA A 35 11.67 14.85 1.19
N GLN A 36 10.74 13.95 1.52
CA GLN A 36 11.02 12.51 1.61
C GLN A 36 9.79 11.68 1.28
N LYS A 37 10.01 10.60 0.53
CA LYS A 37 9.01 9.61 0.17
C LYS A 37 9.38 8.26 0.78
N ILE A 38 8.48 7.74 1.63
CA ILE A 38 8.59 6.42 2.24
C ILE A 38 7.81 5.41 1.39
N TYR A 39 8.43 4.29 1.09
CA TYR A 39 7.88 3.16 0.34
C TYR A 39 8.00 1.90 1.20
N ILE A 40 6.92 1.12 1.34
CA ILE A 40 6.93 -0.20 1.98
C ILE A 40 6.43 -1.27 1.03
N GLU A 41 7.13 -2.41 0.96
CA GLU A 41 6.77 -3.53 0.10
C GLU A 41 5.54 -4.27 0.67
N ASP A 42 4.63 -4.73 -0.20
CA ASP A 42 3.34 -5.31 0.19
C ASP A 42 3.45 -6.53 1.12
N TYR A 43 4.46 -7.41 0.96
CA TYR A 43 4.63 -8.54 1.88
C TYR A 43 5.18 -8.10 3.24
N ALA A 44 6.03 -7.08 3.27
CA ALA A 44 6.49 -6.47 4.52
C ALA A 44 5.33 -5.78 5.25
N TYR A 45 4.58 -4.92 4.57
CA TYR A 45 3.38 -4.26 5.11
C TYR A 45 2.34 -5.28 5.60
N THR A 46 2.01 -6.29 4.79
CA THR A 46 1.05 -7.34 5.13
C THR A 46 1.51 -8.20 6.30
N TYR A 47 2.82 -8.42 6.47
CA TYR A 47 3.36 -9.13 7.64
C TYR A 47 3.20 -8.30 8.92
N LEU A 48 3.59 -7.03 8.89
CA LEU A 48 3.44 -6.12 10.04
C LEU A 48 1.95 -5.93 10.42
N SER A 49 1.07 -5.84 9.42
CA SER A 49 -0.39 -5.81 9.63
C SER A 49 -0.94 -7.08 10.29
N ARG A 50 -0.32 -8.25 10.07
CA ARG A 50 -0.69 -9.50 10.76
C ARG A 50 -0.12 -9.54 12.17
N LEU A 51 1.09 -9.01 12.37
CA LEU A 51 1.76 -8.95 13.66
C LEU A 51 1.02 -8.03 14.64
N SER A 52 0.54 -6.87 14.18
CA SER A 52 -0.31 -5.96 14.99
C SER A 52 -1.69 -6.53 15.29
N ASN A 53 -2.26 -7.34 14.39
CA ASN A 53 -3.58 -7.95 14.56
C ASN A 53 -3.55 -9.34 15.23
N ASP A 54 -2.43 -9.75 15.83
CA ASP A 54 -2.41 -10.94 16.68
C ASP A 54 -3.21 -10.68 17.97
N LYS A 55 -3.85 -11.71 18.51
CA LYS A 55 -4.81 -11.60 19.62
C LYS A 55 -4.15 -11.64 20.99
N SER A 56 -2.91 -11.18 21.08
CA SER A 56 -2.17 -11.02 22.32
C SER A 56 -2.38 -9.62 22.88
N ASP A 57 -2.66 -9.50 24.18
CA ASP A 57 -2.58 -8.21 24.91
C ASP A 57 -1.12 -7.74 25.11
N LYS A 58 -0.20 -8.18 24.25
CA LYS A 58 1.23 -7.85 24.27
C LYS A 58 1.54 -6.82 23.20
N GLY A 59 2.47 -5.92 23.50
CA GLY A 59 3.14 -5.14 22.46
C GLY A 59 3.97 -6.03 21.53
N GLN A 60 4.14 -5.57 20.29
CA GLN A 60 4.80 -6.28 19.20
C GLN A 60 5.79 -5.35 18.50
N ALA A 61 6.97 -5.85 18.14
CA ALA A 61 8.00 -5.06 17.45
C ALA A 61 8.69 -5.84 16.33
N ALA A 62 9.26 -5.11 15.37
CA ALA A 62 10.09 -5.66 14.31
C ALA A 62 11.18 -4.67 13.89
N VAL A 63 12.34 -5.16 13.43
CA VAL A 63 13.33 -4.31 12.73
C VAL A 63 12.99 -4.23 11.25
N LEU A 64 13.02 -3.02 10.68
CA LEU A 64 12.73 -2.76 9.27
C LEU A 64 14.01 -2.74 8.45
N LEU A 65 14.01 -3.51 7.35
CA LEU A 65 15.14 -3.71 6.46
C LEU A 65 14.84 -3.18 5.06
N GLY A 66 15.87 -2.68 4.37
CA GLY A 66 15.78 -2.29 2.97
C GLY A 66 16.93 -1.42 2.48
N GLN A 67 16.63 -0.21 1.98
CA GLN A 67 17.63 0.76 1.50
C GLN A 67 17.11 2.20 1.58
N THR A 68 18.02 3.18 1.66
CA THR A 68 17.73 4.60 1.45
C THR A 68 18.50 5.14 0.24
N ASN A 69 17.85 5.96 -0.59
CA ASN A 69 18.44 6.65 -1.73
C ASN A 69 18.14 8.16 -1.68
N TRP A 70 18.83 8.91 -2.54
CA TRP A 70 18.67 10.36 -2.72
C TRP A 70 18.64 10.70 -4.20
N LEU A 71 17.74 11.61 -4.61
CA LEU A 71 17.61 12.10 -5.98
C LEU A 71 16.99 13.50 -5.94
N ASP A 72 17.56 14.46 -6.68
CA ASP A 72 17.06 15.84 -6.80
C ASP A 72 16.76 16.54 -5.46
N GLY A 73 17.54 16.23 -4.42
CA GLY A 73 17.37 16.74 -3.05
C GLY A 73 16.30 16.02 -2.21
N VAL A 74 15.54 15.10 -2.80
CA VAL A 74 14.51 14.30 -2.12
C VAL A 74 15.10 12.98 -1.63
N SER A 75 14.77 12.61 -0.40
CA SER A 75 15.09 11.29 0.16
C SER A 75 14.05 10.25 -0.23
N TYR A 76 14.49 9.04 -0.57
CA TYR A 76 13.65 7.90 -0.92
C TYR A 76 14.01 6.73 -0.02
N LEU A 77 13.11 6.34 0.89
CA LEU A 77 13.30 5.24 1.82
C LEU A 77 12.44 4.04 1.39
N PHE A 78 13.06 2.88 1.23
CA PHE A 78 12.39 1.64 0.83
C PHE A 78 12.48 0.60 1.95
N VAL A 79 11.38 0.38 2.67
CA VAL A 79 11.20 -0.78 3.56
C VAL A 79 10.85 -1.99 2.70
N LYS A 80 11.81 -2.89 2.53
CA LYS A 80 11.69 -4.11 1.74
C LYS A 80 11.30 -5.32 2.57
N SER A 81 11.69 -5.38 3.84
CA SER A 81 11.54 -6.58 4.68
C SER A 81 11.43 -6.19 6.15
N ALA A 82 10.97 -7.12 7.00
CA ALA A 82 10.91 -6.91 8.44
C ALA A 82 11.19 -8.19 9.22
N ILE A 83 11.94 -8.08 10.32
CA ILE A 83 12.26 -9.17 11.25
C ILE A 83 11.50 -8.93 12.55
N ALA A 84 10.51 -9.76 12.88
CA ALA A 84 9.80 -9.67 14.15
C ALA A 84 10.67 -10.10 15.34
N LEU A 85 10.37 -9.53 16.50
CA LEU A 85 11.10 -9.71 17.77
C LEU A 85 10.18 -10.38 18.82
N PRO A 86 9.81 -11.67 18.64
CA PRO A 86 8.79 -12.33 19.47
C PRO A 86 9.20 -12.51 20.95
N ASP A 87 10.51 -12.50 21.22
CA ASP A 87 11.10 -12.66 22.56
C ASP A 87 11.27 -11.32 23.31
N MET A 88 10.96 -10.19 22.66
CA MET A 88 11.09 -8.86 23.25
C MET A 88 9.86 -8.53 24.11
N GLU A 89 10.05 -8.27 25.39
CA GLU A 89 8.99 -7.73 26.25
C GLU A 89 8.79 -6.23 25.95
N ILE A 90 7.53 -5.83 25.70
CA ILE A 90 7.17 -4.52 25.15
C ILE A 90 5.99 -3.92 25.92
N SER A 91 6.16 -2.70 26.39
CA SER A 91 5.09 -1.81 26.89
C SER A 91 5.44 -0.35 26.60
N GLU A 92 4.54 0.60 26.87
CA GLU A 92 4.82 2.04 26.66
C GLU A 92 5.96 2.57 27.55
N ASP A 93 6.25 1.90 28.67
CA ASP A 93 7.32 2.24 29.62
C ASP A 93 8.59 1.39 29.46
N TYR A 94 8.54 0.30 28.70
CA TYR A 94 9.65 -0.67 28.59
C TYR A 94 9.86 -1.16 27.15
N LEU A 95 10.96 -0.70 26.56
CA LEU A 95 11.37 -0.93 25.18
C LEU A 95 12.91 -1.00 25.09
N VAL A 96 13.47 -2.19 25.33
CA VAL A 96 14.93 -2.42 25.41
C VAL A 96 15.40 -3.39 24.33
N PHE A 97 16.27 -2.93 23.43
CA PHE A 97 16.94 -3.81 22.46
C PHE A 97 18.26 -4.32 23.06
N THR A 98 18.25 -5.54 23.59
CA THR A 98 19.44 -6.20 24.15
C THR A 98 20.39 -6.70 23.06
N ASP A 99 21.62 -7.06 23.45
CA ASP A 99 22.59 -7.69 22.54
C ASP A 99 22.04 -8.97 21.90
N ASP A 100 21.26 -9.77 22.64
CA ASP A 100 20.60 -10.98 22.11
C ASP A 100 19.54 -10.66 21.04
N VAL A 101 18.75 -9.59 21.25
CA VAL A 101 17.80 -9.08 20.24
C VAL A 101 18.55 -8.64 18.98
N TRP A 102 19.68 -7.95 19.12
CA TRP A 102 20.52 -7.55 17.99
C TRP A 102 21.17 -8.73 17.28
N ASN A 103 21.69 -9.71 18.02
CA ASN A 103 22.26 -10.93 17.47
C ASN A 103 21.23 -11.68 16.60
N GLN A 104 20.00 -11.88 17.11
CA GLN A 104 18.91 -12.46 16.30
C GLN A 104 18.64 -11.67 15.01
N VAL A 105 18.63 -10.32 15.08
CA VAL A 105 18.38 -9.45 13.92
C VAL A 105 19.50 -9.58 12.89
N TYR A 106 20.77 -9.57 13.31
CA TYR A 106 21.91 -9.68 12.40
C TYR A 106 22.04 -11.08 11.79
N GLU A 107 21.75 -12.15 12.54
CA GLU A 107 21.69 -13.51 12.00
C GLU A 107 20.58 -13.65 10.96
N LYS A 108 19.34 -13.25 11.28
CA LYS A 108 18.20 -13.29 10.34
C LYS A 108 18.42 -12.39 9.11
N ASN A 109 19.04 -11.22 9.26
CA ASN A 109 19.39 -10.35 8.11
C ASN A 109 20.39 -11.06 7.17
N LYS A 110 21.45 -11.63 7.73
CA LYS A 110 22.49 -12.36 6.99
C LYS A 110 21.98 -13.64 6.32
N GLU A 111 21.03 -14.35 6.94
CA GLU A 111 20.46 -15.60 6.42
C GLU A 111 19.45 -15.36 5.28
N TYR A 112 18.51 -14.40 5.45
CA TYR A 112 17.37 -14.24 4.55
C TYR A 112 17.46 -13.03 3.61
N PHE A 113 18.10 -11.95 4.03
CA PHE A 113 17.87 -10.61 3.47
C PHE A 113 19.09 -9.97 2.79
N GLY A 114 20.30 -10.43 3.10
CA GLY A 114 21.52 -10.14 2.35
C GLY A 114 22.07 -8.74 2.57
N GLU A 115 22.19 -7.95 1.50
CA GLU A 115 22.73 -6.57 1.52
C GLU A 115 21.68 -5.52 1.95
N GLN A 116 20.66 -5.91 2.73
CA GLN A 116 19.65 -4.97 3.23
C GLN A 116 20.11 -4.26 4.49
N GLU A 117 20.04 -2.93 4.46
CA GLU A 117 20.36 -2.08 5.60
C GLU A 117 19.17 -1.98 6.56
N ILE A 118 19.44 -1.72 7.84
CA ILE A 118 18.39 -1.34 8.80
C ILE A 118 17.93 0.07 8.45
N VAL A 119 16.67 0.19 8.02
CA VAL A 119 16.03 1.49 7.67
C VAL A 119 15.11 2.00 8.78
N GLY A 120 14.89 1.22 9.83
CA GLY A 120 14.05 1.63 10.95
C GLY A 120 13.57 0.47 11.82
N TRP A 121 12.49 0.72 12.56
CA TRP A 121 11.78 -0.28 13.35
C TRP A 121 10.27 -0.07 13.32
N PHE A 122 9.55 -1.09 13.77
CA PHE A 122 8.11 -1.16 13.86
C PHE A 122 7.70 -1.39 15.31
N LEU A 123 6.58 -0.78 15.70
CA LEU A 123 5.95 -0.95 17.00
C LEU A 123 4.42 -1.06 16.86
N SER A 124 3.82 -1.96 17.61
CA SER A 124 2.37 -2.08 17.75
C SER A 124 2.04 -2.42 19.20
N ILE A 125 1.40 -1.50 19.91
CA ILE A 125 0.91 -1.70 21.28
C ILE A 125 -0.61 -1.44 21.25
N PRO A 126 -1.46 -2.41 21.63
CA PRO A 126 -2.91 -2.19 21.68
C PRO A 126 -3.29 -1.01 22.59
N GLY A 127 -4.02 -0.04 22.06
CA GLY A 127 -4.46 1.17 22.76
C GLY A 127 -3.41 2.27 22.91
N CYS A 128 -2.23 2.18 22.28
CA CYS A 128 -1.19 3.21 22.40
C CYS A 128 -1.51 4.51 21.64
N SER A 129 -1.00 5.63 22.18
CA SER A 129 -1.19 6.95 21.56
C SER A 129 -0.31 7.15 20.32
N MET A 130 -0.86 7.82 19.31
CA MET A 130 -0.09 8.36 18.17
C MET A 130 0.72 9.62 18.56
N GLU A 131 0.50 10.18 19.74
CA GLU A 131 1.46 11.08 20.40
C GLU A 131 2.47 10.23 21.18
N LEU A 132 3.63 9.97 20.57
CA LEU A 132 4.61 9.00 21.07
C LEU A 132 5.12 9.33 22.48
N HIS A 133 5.09 8.35 23.37
CA HIS A 133 5.67 8.44 24.72
C HIS A 133 7.19 8.69 24.68
N GLU A 134 7.75 9.30 25.74
CA GLU A 134 9.18 9.66 25.80
C GLU A 134 10.08 8.43 25.66
N VAL A 135 9.69 7.29 26.25
CA VAL A 135 10.41 6.02 26.13
C VAL A 135 10.51 5.58 24.66
N ILE A 136 9.41 5.61 23.90
CA ILE A 136 9.41 5.28 22.46
C ILE A 136 10.36 6.21 21.69
N CYS A 137 10.32 7.50 22.00
CA CYS A 137 11.17 8.50 21.36
C CYS A 137 12.65 8.28 21.66
N ARG A 138 12.98 7.95 22.91
CA ARG A 138 14.33 7.66 23.35
C ARG A 138 14.84 6.33 22.80
N THR A 139 14.06 5.26 22.81
CA THR A 139 14.41 3.97 22.19
C THR A 139 14.76 4.15 20.70
N HIS A 140 14.02 4.98 19.97
CA HIS A 140 14.38 5.32 18.58
C HIS A 140 15.73 6.04 18.48
N LEU A 141 16.04 6.97 19.40
CA LEU A 141 17.31 7.70 19.39
C LEU A 141 18.52 6.86 19.81
N ASP A 142 18.36 6.08 20.88
CA ASP A 142 19.42 5.23 21.46
C ASP A 142 19.82 4.08 20.51
N HIS A 143 18.90 3.61 19.66
CA HIS A 143 19.09 2.41 18.82
C HIS A 143 18.99 2.64 17.30
N PHE A 144 18.23 3.63 16.84
CA PHE A 144 17.95 3.90 15.42
C PHE A 144 18.37 5.32 15.02
N GLY A 145 19.45 5.83 15.63
CA GLY A 145 19.97 7.16 15.38
C GLY A 145 20.34 7.41 13.91
N GLY A 146 19.61 8.31 13.25
CA GLY A 146 19.87 8.79 11.89
C GLY A 146 18.71 9.60 11.34
N SER A 147 18.97 10.57 10.47
CA SER A 147 17.92 11.35 9.78
C SER A 147 17.20 10.55 8.67
N ASP A 148 17.67 9.33 8.41
CA ASP A 148 17.18 8.40 7.39
C ASP A 148 16.56 7.13 8.00
N LYS A 149 16.36 7.12 9.33
CA LYS A 149 15.71 6.01 10.04
C LYS A 149 14.29 6.39 10.40
N VAL A 150 13.40 5.41 10.39
CA VAL A 150 11.97 5.60 10.71
C VAL A 150 11.49 4.66 11.82
N LEU A 151 10.47 5.10 12.55
CA LEU A 151 9.61 4.24 13.36
C LEU A 151 8.27 4.11 12.63
N PHE A 152 7.77 2.90 12.44
CA PHE A 152 6.42 2.65 11.93
C PHE A 152 5.53 2.16 13.06
N VAL A 153 4.49 2.92 13.41
CA VAL A 153 3.52 2.53 14.45
C VAL A 153 2.22 2.07 13.79
N MET A 154 1.69 0.95 14.26
CA MET A 154 0.30 0.52 14.01
C MET A 154 -0.40 0.34 15.35
N GLU A 155 -1.55 1.00 15.54
CA GLU A 155 -2.47 0.68 16.64
C GLU A 155 -3.61 -0.18 16.04
N PRO A 156 -3.83 -1.42 16.50
CA PRO A 156 -4.76 -2.37 15.85
C PRO A 156 -6.25 -2.15 16.17
N THR A 157 -6.59 -1.42 17.24
CA THR A 157 -7.96 -1.24 17.76
C THR A 157 -8.73 -0.19 16.97
N GLU A 158 -8.16 1.01 16.88
CA GLU A 158 -8.63 2.17 16.11
C GLU A 158 -8.19 2.08 14.64
N LYS A 159 -7.14 1.29 14.36
CA LYS A 159 -6.53 1.06 13.03
C LYS A 159 -5.84 2.29 12.47
N GLU A 160 -5.24 3.09 13.34
CA GLU A 160 -4.31 4.13 12.94
C GLU A 160 -2.92 3.54 12.65
N GLU A 161 -2.34 3.95 11.52
CA GLU A 161 -0.98 3.61 11.12
C GLU A 161 -0.22 4.90 10.74
N ALA A 162 1.05 5.00 11.11
CA ALA A 162 1.90 6.12 10.72
C ALA A 162 3.39 5.82 10.81
N PHE A 163 4.16 6.39 9.88
CA PHE A 163 5.60 6.51 10.02
C PHE A 163 5.95 7.76 10.83
N TYR A 164 7.07 7.69 11.55
CA TYR A 164 7.67 8.78 12.32
C TYR A 164 9.16 8.86 11.96
N ARG A 165 9.69 10.09 11.83
CA ARG A 165 11.10 10.36 11.51
C ARG A 165 11.66 11.39 12.46
N TYR A 166 12.95 11.32 12.80
CA TYR A 166 13.59 12.31 13.64
C TYR A 166 13.95 13.58 12.84
N GLU A 167 13.24 14.67 13.09
CA GLU A 167 13.36 15.95 12.40
C GLU A 167 13.30 17.11 13.41
N ASN A 168 14.12 18.15 13.23
CA ASN A 168 14.11 19.34 14.10
C ASN A 168 14.17 19.01 15.60
N SER A 169 15.02 18.03 15.95
CA SER A 169 15.24 17.49 17.30
C SER A 169 14.07 16.73 17.96
N LYS A 170 13.06 16.29 17.20
CA LYS A 170 11.97 15.43 17.71
C LYS A 170 11.52 14.39 16.68
N LEU A 171 10.80 13.34 17.11
CA LEU A 171 10.07 12.49 16.17
C LEU A 171 8.84 13.23 15.65
N THR A 172 8.60 13.16 14.33
CA THR A 172 7.47 13.79 13.64
C THR A 172 6.66 12.76 12.86
N ARG A 173 5.34 12.72 13.11
CA ARG A 173 4.38 11.90 12.37
C ARG A 173 4.40 12.32 10.89
N GLN A 174 4.62 11.37 10.01
CA GLN A 174 4.56 11.54 8.56
C GLN A 174 3.12 11.34 8.10
N LEU A 175 2.61 12.24 7.26
CA LEU A 175 1.19 12.27 6.88
C LEU A 175 0.78 11.18 5.87
N GLY A 176 1.73 10.40 5.35
CA GLY A 176 1.49 9.42 4.29
C GLY A 176 2.75 8.71 3.80
N PHE A 177 2.54 7.64 3.05
CA PHE A 177 3.57 6.76 2.47
C PHE A 177 3.01 5.97 1.28
N TYR A 178 3.86 5.26 0.55
CA TYR A 178 3.46 4.36 -0.53
C TYR A 178 3.60 2.89 -0.11
N ILE A 179 2.58 2.07 -0.36
CA ILE A 179 2.75 0.62 -0.46
C ILE A 179 3.12 0.31 -1.92
N TYR A 180 4.11 -0.57 -2.16
CA TYR A 180 4.50 -0.97 -3.51
C TYR A 180 4.53 -2.49 -3.70
N TYR A 181 4.27 -2.91 -4.94
CA TYR A 181 4.02 -4.31 -5.29
C TYR A 181 5.10 -4.83 -6.26
N GLU A 182 6.12 -5.51 -5.73
CA GLU A 182 7.20 -6.13 -6.52
C GLU A 182 7.46 -7.57 -6.04
N LYS A 183 8.35 -8.32 -6.73
CA LYS A 183 8.60 -9.72 -6.38
C LYS A 183 9.62 -9.83 -5.24
N ASN A 184 9.14 -10.01 -4.02
CA ASN A 184 9.97 -10.07 -2.82
C ASN A 184 10.26 -11.52 -2.35
N GLU A 185 11.15 -12.21 -3.08
CA GLU A 185 11.59 -13.56 -2.71
C GLU A 185 12.23 -13.66 -1.30
N PRO A 186 13.10 -12.73 -0.86
CA PRO A 186 13.67 -12.74 0.49
C PRO A 186 12.60 -12.78 1.60
N MET A 187 11.64 -11.86 1.56
CA MET A 187 10.56 -11.80 2.54
C MET A 187 9.62 -13.01 2.44
N GLN A 188 9.34 -13.49 1.22
CA GLN A 188 8.55 -14.71 1.05
C GLN A 188 9.22 -15.94 1.69
N ASN A 189 10.54 -16.11 1.50
CA ASN A 189 11.29 -17.23 2.06
C ASN A 189 11.38 -17.16 3.59
N TYR A 190 11.63 -15.98 4.15
CA TYR A 190 11.58 -15.76 5.60
C TYR A 190 10.20 -16.10 6.19
N LEU A 191 9.11 -15.62 5.56
CA LEU A 191 7.75 -15.95 6.00
C LEU A 191 7.44 -17.44 5.93
N ILE A 192 8.05 -18.20 5.02
CA ILE A 192 7.92 -19.65 4.99
C ILE A 192 8.64 -20.28 6.18
N SER A 193 9.90 -19.91 6.47
CA SER A 193 10.66 -20.51 7.58
C SER A 193 10.03 -20.23 8.95
N GLN A 194 9.43 -19.05 9.17
CA GLN A 194 8.71 -18.77 10.41
C GLN A 194 7.44 -19.65 10.57
N ASN A 195 6.75 -19.96 9.47
CA ASN A 195 5.54 -20.80 9.48
C ASN A 195 5.82 -22.32 9.55
N GLU A 196 7.03 -22.78 9.18
CA GLU A 196 7.42 -24.19 9.35
C GLU A 196 7.87 -24.52 10.79
N ASN A 197 8.36 -23.52 11.53
CA ASN A 197 8.73 -23.65 12.94
C ASN A 197 7.54 -23.47 13.91
N MET A 198 6.38 -23.02 13.43
CA MET A 198 5.17 -22.88 14.24
C MET A 198 4.40 -24.21 14.32
N PRO A 199 3.98 -24.68 15.51
CA PRO A 199 3.14 -25.87 15.64
C PRO A 199 1.85 -25.72 14.84
N ARG A 200 1.67 -26.57 13.83
CA ARG A 200 0.40 -26.61 13.08
C ARG A 200 -0.67 -27.29 13.92
N ASP A 201 -1.49 -26.48 14.58
CA ASP A 201 -2.88 -26.86 14.77
C ASP A 201 -3.46 -27.22 13.39
N GLU A 202 -3.89 -28.46 13.19
CA GLU A 202 -4.58 -28.89 11.97
C GLU A 202 -6.01 -28.31 11.90
N ALA A 203 -6.08 -26.98 11.82
CA ALA A 203 -7.21 -26.30 11.23
C ALA A 203 -7.34 -26.82 9.79
N LYS A 204 -8.17 -27.86 9.61
CA LYS A 204 -8.61 -28.36 8.31
C LYS A 204 -9.47 -27.30 7.65
N VAL A 205 -8.80 -26.30 7.09
CA VAL A 205 -9.35 -25.38 6.11
C VAL A 205 -9.80 -26.25 4.95
N GLU A 206 -11.07 -26.64 4.97
CA GLU A 206 -11.71 -27.27 3.83
C GLU A 206 -11.49 -26.36 2.64
N ASP A 207 -10.65 -26.79 1.71
CA ASP A 207 -10.26 -25.96 0.59
C ASP A 207 -11.42 -25.83 -0.39
N LYS A 208 -12.33 -24.91 -0.06
CA LYS A 208 -13.49 -24.53 -0.86
C LYS A 208 -13.04 -23.86 -2.16
N ALA A 209 -11.83 -23.29 -2.22
CA ALA A 209 -11.29 -22.74 -3.45
C ALA A 209 -10.91 -23.87 -4.42
N VAL A 210 -10.08 -24.83 -4.00
CA VAL A 210 -9.72 -26.01 -4.82
C VAL A 210 -10.93 -26.91 -5.06
N LYS A 211 -11.83 -27.14 -4.10
CA LYS A 211 -13.10 -27.86 -4.35
C LYS A 211 -13.94 -27.15 -5.42
N ASN A 212 -14.11 -25.83 -5.34
CA ASN A 212 -14.88 -25.09 -6.35
C ASN A 212 -14.17 -24.98 -7.70
N PHE A 213 -12.83 -24.89 -7.72
CA PHE A 213 -12.04 -24.90 -8.95
C PHE A 213 -12.10 -26.26 -9.62
N ARG A 214 -11.81 -27.32 -8.88
CA ARG A 214 -11.91 -28.72 -9.33
C ARG A 214 -13.31 -29.02 -9.85
N LYS A 215 -14.37 -28.65 -9.11
CA LYS A 215 -15.76 -28.80 -9.54
C LYS A 215 -16.11 -27.95 -10.79
N LYS A 216 -15.49 -26.78 -11.01
CA LYS A 216 -15.61 -25.99 -12.25
C LYS A 216 -14.81 -26.58 -13.43
N VAL A 217 -13.70 -27.28 -13.16
CA VAL A 217 -12.88 -27.97 -14.17
C VAL A 217 -13.52 -29.30 -14.55
N GLU A 218 -13.99 -30.09 -13.59
CA GLU A 218 -14.76 -31.32 -13.78
C GLU A 218 -16.07 -31.00 -14.53
N ALA A 219 -16.83 -29.98 -14.12
CA ALA A 219 -18.00 -29.51 -14.89
C ALA A 219 -17.68 -28.95 -16.29
N LYS A 220 -16.41 -28.62 -16.60
CA LYS A 220 -15.94 -28.27 -17.95
C LYS A 220 -15.40 -29.47 -18.74
N ALA A 221 -14.97 -30.54 -18.07
CA ALA A 221 -14.47 -31.77 -18.68
C ALA A 221 -15.59 -32.78 -18.96
N GLU A 222 -16.54 -32.91 -18.02
CA GLU A 222 -17.79 -33.68 -18.20
C GLU A 222 -18.78 -32.98 -19.14
N ALA A 223 -18.64 -31.66 -19.32
CA ALA A 223 -19.23 -30.94 -20.43
C ALA A 223 -18.57 -31.37 -21.75
N LYS A 224 -18.97 -32.56 -22.24
CA LYS A 224 -18.73 -33.05 -23.60
C LYS A 224 -18.86 -31.89 -24.59
N PRO A 225 -17.97 -31.75 -25.59
CA PRO A 225 -18.02 -30.64 -26.53
C PRO A 225 -19.39 -30.62 -27.23
N GLN A 226 -20.28 -29.74 -26.78
CA GLN A 226 -21.64 -29.66 -27.29
C GLN A 226 -21.57 -29.11 -28.70
N LYS A 227 -21.54 -30.01 -29.69
CA LYS A 227 -21.76 -29.69 -31.10
C LYS A 227 -23.13 -28.99 -31.22
N ARG A 228 -23.15 -27.66 -31.14
CA ARG A 228 -24.34 -26.84 -31.41
C ARG A 228 -24.59 -26.75 -32.92
N ALA A 229 -24.83 -27.92 -33.51
CA ALA A 229 -25.35 -28.12 -34.84
C ALA A 229 -26.54 -29.09 -34.72
N GLY A 230 -27.73 -28.68 -35.17
CA GLY A 230 -28.84 -29.62 -35.39
C GLY A 230 -29.93 -29.76 -34.30
N SER A 231 -30.17 -28.78 -33.43
CA SER A 231 -31.38 -28.79 -32.56
C SER A 231 -32.46 -27.75 -32.89
N LEU A 232 -32.16 -26.73 -33.71
CA LEU A 232 -33.16 -25.76 -34.21
C LEU A 232 -33.60 -26.03 -35.65
N VAL A 233 -32.82 -26.81 -36.42
CA VAL A 233 -33.10 -27.09 -37.84
C VAL A 233 -34.32 -28.01 -38.01
N TYR A 234 -34.48 -29.02 -37.15
CA TYR A 234 -35.61 -29.96 -37.23
C TYR A 234 -36.97 -29.37 -36.81
N ALA A 235 -36.98 -28.38 -35.91
CA ALA A 235 -38.20 -27.65 -35.57
C ALA A 235 -38.63 -26.74 -36.73
N ALA A 236 -37.67 -26.04 -37.34
CA ALA A 236 -37.93 -25.17 -38.48
C ALA A 236 -38.39 -25.94 -39.73
N SER A 237 -37.76 -27.08 -40.06
CA SER A 237 -38.15 -27.88 -41.24
C SER A 237 -39.53 -28.51 -41.10
N ALA A 238 -39.92 -28.96 -39.90
CA ALA A 238 -41.28 -29.43 -39.62
C ALA A 238 -42.32 -28.32 -39.81
N CYS A 239 -42.05 -27.11 -39.32
CA CYS A 239 -42.95 -25.97 -39.50
C CYS A 239 -43.07 -25.53 -40.97
N VAL A 240 -41.97 -25.58 -41.74
CA VAL A 240 -42.00 -25.31 -43.19
C VAL A 240 -42.80 -26.37 -43.94
N LEU A 241 -42.64 -27.66 -43.63
CA LEU A 241 -43.43 -28.72 -44.26
C LEU A 241 -44.93 -28.61 -43.94
N ILE A 242 -45.29 -28.32 -42.69
CA ILE A 242 -46.68 -28.09 -42.29
C ILE A 242 -47.23 -26.82 -42.98
N GLY A 243 -46.43 -25.75 -43.08
CA GLY A 243 -46.79 -24.54 -43.82
C GLY A 243 -47.02 -24.78 -45.31
N VAL A 244 -46.15 -25.56 -45.97
CA VAL A 244 -46.30 -25.94 -47.39
C VAL A 244 -47.51 -26.85 -47.60
N LEU A 245 -47.84 -27.74 -46.66
CA LEU A 245 -49.06 -28.55 -46.73
C LEU A 245 -50.33 -27.72 -46.46
N ALA A 246 -50.30 -26.73 -45.56
CA ALA A 246 -51.42 -25.83 -45.29
C ALA A 246 -51.68 -24.87 -46.46
N VAL A 247 -50.63 -24.25 -47.02
CA VAL A 247 -50.74 -23.42 -48.23
C VAL A 247 -51.08 -24.28 -49.45
N GLY A 248 -50.51 -25.48 -49.57
CA GLY A 248 -50.82 -26.42 -50.64
C GLY A 248 -52.28 -26.90 -50.63
N THR A 249 -52.84 -27.23 -49.47
CA THR A 249 -54.27 -27.60 -49.35
C THR A 249 -55.18 -26.40 -49.54
N GLY A 250 -54.81 -25.21 -49.05
CA GLY A 250 -55.52 -23.96 -49.33
C GLY A 250 -55.59 -23.64 -50.83
N LEU A 251 -54.45 -23.71 -51.51
CA LEU A 251 -54.36 -23.51 -52.96
C LEU A 251 -55.08 -24.61 -53.73
N PHE A 252 -54.95 -25.89 -53.37
CA PHE A 252 -55.62 -27.00 -54.06
C PHE A 252 -57.15 -26.94 -53.91
N ASN A 253 -57.67 -26.64 -52.72
CA ASN A 253 -59.10 -26.42 -52.49
C ASN A 253 -59.62 -25.22 -53.31
N ASN A 254 -58.85 -24.12 -53.35
CA ASN A 254 -59.21 -22.96 -54.16
C ASN A 254 -59.05 -23.21 -55.68
N TYR A 255 -58.14 -24.10 -56.10
CA TYR A 255 -57.93 -24.49 -57.50
C TYR A 255 -59.04 -25.43 -58.00
N ASN A 256 -59.55 -26.32 -57.16
CA ASN A 256 -60.76 -27.09 -57.46
C ASN A 256 -61.97 -26.15 -57.59
N LYS A 257 -62.15 -25.19 -56.66
CA LYS A 257 -63.19 -24.15 -56.82
C LYS A 257 -63.00 -23.30 -58.09
N LEU A 258 -61.77 -23.00 -58.50
CA LEU A 258 -61.48 -22.30 -59.76
C LEU A 258 -61.68 -23.18 -61.00
N ARG A 259 -61.64 -24.51 -60.86
CA ARG A 259 -61.91 -25.48 -61.91
C ARG A 259 -63.42 -25.65 -62.10
N ASP A 260 -64.16 -25.88 -61.02
CA ASP A 260 -65.62 -25.93 -61.03
C ASP A 260 -66.19 -24.58 -61.55
N ALA A 261 -65.62 -23.45 -61.10
CA ALA A 261 -65.99 -22.13 -61.64
C ALA A 261 -65.58 -21.94 -63.11
N LYS A 262 -64.51 -22.59 -63.60
CA LYS A 262 -64.17 -22.55 -65.03
C LYS A 262 -65.12 -23.37 -65.88
N ASP A 263 -65.53 -24.56 -65.44
CA ASP A 263 -66.48 -25.39 -66.19
C ASP A 263 -67.91 -24.78 -66.18
N VAL A 264 -68.27 -24.04 -65.12
CA VAL A 264 -69.51 -23.25 -65.05
C VAL A 264 -69.45 -21.93 -65.84
N VAL A 265 -68.29 -21.27 -65.97
CA VAL A 265 -68.14 -20.05 -66.80
C VAL A 265 -67.93 -20.37 -68.28
N ALA A 266 -67.26 -21.48 -68.61
CA ALA A 266 -67.06 -21.94 -69.99
C ALA A 266 -68.36 -22.35 -70.70
N SER A 267 -69.46 -22.53 -69.96
CA SER A 267 -70.80 -22.78 -70.49
C SER A 267 -71.70 -21.54 -70.52
N ALA A 268 -71.20 -20.35 -70.13
CA ALA A 268 -72.03 -19.17 -69.88
C ALA A 268 -71.39 -17.81 -70.27
N ALA A 269 -70.55 -17.74 -71.31
CA ALA A 269 -69.99 -16.47 -71.78
C ALA A 269 -69.69 -16.34 -73.30
N ASP A 270 -70.19 -17.23 -74.17
CA ASP A 270 -70.07 -17.05 -75.62
C ASP A 270 -71.26 -16.27 -76.19
N THR A 271 -71.27 -14.95 -75.94
CA THR A 271 -72.08 -13.97 -76.67
C THR A 271 -71.36 -12.63 -76.66
N HIS A 272 -70.74 -12.30 -77.79
CA HIS A 272 -69.86 -11.14 -77.93
C HIS A 272 -70.62 -9.91 -78.45
N SER A 273 -70.57 -8.78 -77.72
CA SER A 273 -70.73 -7.42 -78.30
C SER A 273 -70.44 -6.29 -77.29
N GLN A 274 -69.58 -5.35 -77.71
CA GLN A 274 -69.83 -3.88 -77.83
C GLN A 274 -70.54 -3.11 -76.69
N LYS A 275 -70.13 -1.87 -76.31
CA LYS A 275 -69.00 -0.99 -76.70
C LYS A 275 -68.94 0.22 -75.76
N ASP A 276 -67.88 1.03 -75.91
CA ASP A 276 -67.79 2.46 -75.58
C ASP A 276 -67.71 2.92 -74.10
N THR A 277 -67.27 4.14 -73.75
CA THR A 277 -66.15 5.03 -74.22
C THR A 277 -66.21 6.34 -73.39
N ASP A 278 -65.07 6.86 -72.91
CA ASP A 278 -64.85 8.27 -72.46
C ASP A 278 -65.68 8.84 -71.25
N LYS A 279 -65.30 9.94 -70.55
CA LYS A 279 -64.00 10.64 -70.44
C LYS A 279 -63.80 11.39 -69.11
N GLU A 280 -62.53 11.50 -68.77
CA GLU A 280 -61.80 12.51 -67.97
C GLU A 280 -62.01 14.00 -68.43
N PRO A 281 -61.33 15.05 -67.88
CA PRO A 281 -60.21 15.06 -66.90
C PRO A 281 -60.33 16.09 -65.74
N VAL A 282 -59.29 16.15 -64.87
CA VAL A 282 -58.52 17.36 -64.41
C VAL A 282 -58.19 17.36 -62.89
N VAL A 283 -57.03 17.83 -62.38
CA VAL A 283 -55.59 17.66 -62.77
C VAL A 283 -54.66 18.17 -61.63
N GLN A 284 -53.49 17.53 -61.40
CA GLN A 284 -52.33 18.04 -60.59
C GLN A 284 -52.55 18.23 -59.06
N LYS A 285 -51.57 18.23 -58.12
CA LYS A 285 -50.12 17.87 -58.11
C LYS A 285 -49.60 17.70 -56.65
N THR A 286 -48.42 17.07 -56.50
CA THR A 286 -47.46 17.18 -55.36
C THR A 286 -47.85 16.56 -53.98
N PRO A 287 -46.88 16.27 -53.08
CA PRO A 287 -47.02 15.33 -51.95
C PRO A 287 -47.00 15.98 -50.55
N VAL A 288 -47.15 15.19 -49.47
CA VAL A 288 -46.41 15.23 -48.18
C VAL A 288 -46.97 14.24 -47.14
N ASN A 289 -46.09 13.67 -46.30
CA ASN A 289 -46.33 12.90 -45.04
C ASN A 289 -47.22 11.63 -45.11
N GLY A 290 -47.16 10.70 -44.15
CA GLY A 290 -46.40 10.69 -42.88
C GLY A 290 -47.37 10.69 -41.67
N LEU A 291 -47.24 9.72 -40.77
CA LEU A 291 -48.24 9.45 -39.72
C LEU A 291 -48.37 10.62 -38.72
N ALA A 292 -49.61 10.90 -38.32
CA ALA A 292 -49.95 11.65 -37.13
C ALA A 292 -51.02 10.88 -36.34
N SER A 293 -50.84 10.82 -35.01
CA SER A 293 -51.83 10.32 -34.05
C SER A 293 -51.77 11.20 -32.81
N GLU A 294 -52.87 11.92 -32.51
CA GLU A 294 -53.01 12.80 -31.33
C GLU A 294 -54.47 12.80 -30.83
N SER A 295 -54.70 13.44 -29.68
CA SER A 295 -55.94 13.50 -28.85
C SER A 295 -55.94 12.45 -27.71
N GLN A 296 -56.04 12.77 -26.42
CA GLN A 296 -56.22 14.04 -25.65
C GLN A 296 -55.36 13.93 -24.35
N GLY A 297 -54.79 14.97 -23.72
CA GLY A 297 -55.43 16.05 -22.93
C GLY A 297 -55.66 15.62 -21.46
N LYS A 298 -55.23 16.30 -20.38
CA LYS A 298 -54.81 17.70 -20.13
C LYS A 298 -53.78 17.88 -18.99
N GLU A 299 -53.24 19.11 -18.92
CA GLU A 299 -52.46 19.84 -17.87
C GLU A 299 -53.22 20.10 -16.53
N PRO A 300 -52.69 20.80 -15.47
CA PRO A 300 -51.49 21.68 -15.40
C PRO A 300 -50.60 21.67 -14.12
N GLN A 301 -49.48 22.43 -14.20
CA GLN A 301 -48.82 23.39 -13.26
C GLN A 301 -48.98 23.23 -11.71
N ASP A 302 -48.05 23.62 -10.81
CA ASP A 302 -47.11 24.78 -10.82
C ASP A 302 -45.95 24.67 -9.78
N GLU A 303 -45.02 25.65 -9.74
CA GLU A 303 -44.04 25.90 -8.63
C GLU A 303 -44.72 26.66 -7.44
N PRO A 304 -44.16 26.84 -6.19
CA PRO A 304 -42.82 27.42 -5.93
C PRO A 304 -42.11 27.06 -4.58
N LYS A 305 -41.10 27.88 -4.24
CA LYS A 305 -40.35 28.08 -2.96
C LYS A 305 -41.29 28.47 -1.78
N ASP A 306 -40.91 28.54 -0.49
CA ASP A 306 -39.75 29.21 0.13
C ASP A 306 -39.44 28.75 1.60
N LYS A 307 -38.49 29.42 2.27
CA LYS A 307 -37.91 29.10 3.60
C LYS A 307 -38.79 29.50 4.82
N THR A 308 -38.23 29.28 6.04
CA THR A 308 -38.10 30.21 7.21
C THR A 308 -38.32 29.40 8.51
N GLN A 309 -37.31 29.07 9.35
CA GLN A 309 -36.36 29.87 10.16
C GLN A 309 -36.94 30.35 11.51
N GLY A 310 -36.21 30.11 12.61
CA GLY A 310 -36.44 30.67 13.96
C GLY A 310 -36.34 29.62 15.09
N GLY A 311 -35.58 29.78 16.17
CA GLY A 311 -34.47 30.73 16.42
C GLY A 311 -34.59 31.59 17.70
N SER A 312 -33.96 31.15 18.80
CA SER A 312 -33.72 31.88 20.07
C SER A 312 -32.67 31.08 20.88
N LYS A 313 -31.50 31.62 21.30
CA LYS A 313 -31.23 32.55 22.45
C LYS A 313 -31.42 31.88 23.82
N GLU A 314 -30.64 32.12 24.88
CA GLU A 314 -29.39 32.91 25.14
C GLU A 314 -28.47 31.99 26.02
N ASP A 315 -27.42 32.33 26.81
CA ASP A 315 -26.67 33.54 27.25
C ASP A 315 -25.26 33.57 26.55
N GLU A 316 -24.14 34.26 26.86
CA GLU A 316 -23.52 34.99 28.02
C GLU A 316 -22.92 34.12 29.16
N ASP A 317 -21.72 34.38 29.75
CA ASP A 317 -20.69 35.44 29.61
C ASP A 317 -19.28 34.93 30.09
N SER A 318 -18.26 35.79 29.98
CA SER A 318 -17.10 35.97 30.88
C SER A 318 -15.76 35.33 30.50
N ALA A 319 -14.86 36.19 30.02
CA ALA A 319 -13.42 35.94 29.96
C ALA A 319 -12.72 36.47 31.22
N LYS A 320 -11.68 35.77 31.69
CA LYS A 320 -10.74 36.36 32.66
C LYS A 320 -9.30 35.90 32.41
N LYS A 321 -8.37 36.84 32.53
CA LYS A 321 -6.94 36.54 32.72
C LYS A 321 -6.71 36.16 34.17
N GLU A 322 -5.78 35.26 34.41
CA GLU A 322 -4.83 35.39 35.52
C GLU A 322 -3.48 34.80 35.05
N ALA A 323 -2.38 35.31 35.59
CA ALA A 323 -1.03 34.90 35.17
C ALA A 323 -0.06 35.02 36.36
N GLU A 324 0.21 33.89 37.02
CA GLU A 324 1.29 33.69 37.98
C GLU A 324 1.92 32.32 37.59
N SER A 325 3.23 32.14 37.37
CA SER A 325 4.42 32.58 38.11
C SER A 325 4.54 31.93 39.49
N ILE A 326 4.95 30.65 39.51
CA ILE A 326 5.44 29.97 40.70
C ILE A 326 6.89 29.53 40.45
N GLU A 327 7.74 29.74 41.45
CA GLU A 327 9.19 29.52 41.38
C GLU A 327 9.57 28.05 41.20
N HIS A 328 10.71 27.83 40.53
CA HIS A 328 11.42 26.56 40.56
C HIS A 328 12.26 26.50 41.85
N GLN A 329 11.76 25.85 42.90
CA GLN A 329 12.56 25.61 44.11
C GLN A 329 13.37 24.31 43.98
N VAL A 330 14.69 24.44 44.12
CA VAL A 330 15.66 23.34 44.10
C VAL A 330 15.86 22.79 45.52
N PRO A 331 15.74 21.47 45.72
CA PRO A 331 16.41 20.78 46.82
C PRO A 331 17.62 20.01 46.27
N GLU A 332 18.80 20.58 46.46
CA GLU A 332 20.08 19.87 46.35
C GLU A 332 20.29 19.08 47.65
N ASP A 333 20.42 17.74 47.58
CA ASP A 333 21.00 16.96 48.67
C ASP A 333 21.91 15.85 48.12
N THR A 334 23.00 15.60 48.84
CA THR A 334 24.20 14.94 48.34
C THR A 334 24.55 13.74 49.19
N LYS A 335 24.67 12.55 48.58
CA LYS A 335 25.37 11.40 49.20
C LYS A 335 26.44 10.84 48.29
N LYS A 336 27.68 11.17 48.67
CA LYS A 336 28.95 10.68 48.11
C LYS A 336 29.25 9.23 48.55
N PRO A 337 30.25 8.56 47.97
CA PRO A 337 30.33 7.09 47.94
C PRO A 337 31.01 6.48 49.17
N PHE A 338 31.07 5.14 49.20
CA PHE A 338 31.95 4.37 50.07
C PHE A 338 33.33 4.17 49.43
N ASP A 339 34.38 4.56 50.15
CA ASP A 339 35.77 4.23 49.82
C ASP A 339 36.14 2.80 50.26
N ASN A 340 37.11 2.20 49.56
CA ASN A 340 38.27 1.52 50.17
C ASN A 340 39.25 0.98 49.12
N ALA A 341 40.41 1.63 48.97
CA ALA A 341 41.67 1.02 48.51
C ALA A 341 42.87 1.98 48.72
N ASP A 342 43.64 1.77 49.78
CA ASP A 342 44.99 2.30 49.99
C ASP A 342 45.91 1.07 50.23
N ALA A 343 47.14 0.95 49.75
CA ALA A 343 48.01 1.88 49.04
C ALA A 343 48.86 1.14 47.97
N ALA A 344 49.49 1.91 47.05
CA ALA A 344 50.88 1.73 46.54
C ALA A 344 51.05 2.10 45.05
N GLN A 345 51.51 3.33 44.78
CA GLN A 345 52.16 3.68 43.51
C GLN A 345 53.63 3.25 43.51
N PRO A 346 54.23 3.08 42.32
CA PRO A 346 55.28 4.02 41.94
C PRO A 346 54.82 4.96 40.81
N SER A 347 55.48 6.12 40.70
CA SER A 347 55.05 7.22 39.85
C SER A 347 55.57 7.12 38.41
N ASN A 348 54.67 7.21 37.44
CA ASN A 348 54.91 7.91 36.19
C ASN A 348 53.62 8.64 35.79
N GLY A 349 53.74 9.81 35.16
CA GLY A 349 52.61 10.71 34.93
C GLY A 349 51.65 10.18 33.86
N GLN A 350 50.56 9.51 34.27
CA GLN A 350 49.49 9.12 33.36
C GLN A 350 48.60 10.33 33.06
N SER A 351 48.55 10.72 31.78
CA SER A 351 47.45 11.53 31.26
C SER A 351 46.13 10.78 31.49
N ALA A 352 45.05 11.49 31.82
CA ALA A 352 43.75 10.87 31.95
C ALA A 352 43.29 10.40 30.55
N ALA A 353 43.11 9.09 30.38
CA ALA A 353 42.78 8.46 29.10
C ALA A 353 41.54 9.13 28.46
N GLN A 354 41.75 9.85 27.35
CA GLN A 354 40.66 10.50 26.63
C GLN A 354 40.20 9.61 25.48
N TYR A 355 38.89 9.51 25.31
CA TYR A 355 38.26 8.73 24.24
C TYR A 355 37.55 9.66 23.27
N TYR A 356 37.64 9.36 21.98
CA TYR A 356 37.03 10.14 20.92
C TYR A 356 36.18 9.26 20.00
N THR A 357 34.88 9.55 19.92
CA THR A 357 33.99 8.99 18.90
C THR A 357 34.22 9.72 17.57
N ILE A 358 34.71 8.97 16.59
CA ILE A 358 35.00 9.45 15.23
C ILE A 358 33.71 9.93 14.57
N LYS A 359 33.75 11.10 13.93
CA LYS A 359 32.60 11.73 13.27
C LYS A 359 32.72 11.66 11.75
N ARG A 360 31.61 11.85 11.05
CA ARG A 360 31.58 11.83 9.56
C ARG A 360 32.48 12.93 9.00
N GLY A 361 33.54 12.53 8.30
CA GLY A 361 34.55 13.43 7.73
C GLY A 361 35.82 13.59 8.58
N ASP A 362 35.89 12.99 9.78
CA ASP A 362 37.15 12.88 10.52
C ASP A 362 38.10 11.88 9.82
N THR A 363 39.38 12.20 9.88
CA THR A 363 40.54 11.34 9.56
C THR A 363 41.47 11.31 10.77
N LEU A 364 42.30 10.27 10.93
CA LEU A 364 43.34 10.23 11.98
C LEU A 364 44.22 11.48 11.95
N THR A 365 44.53 12.00 10.76
CA THR A 365 45.25 13.26 10.57
C THR A 365 44.50 14.47 11.12
N SER A 366 43.19 14.62 10.84
CA SER A 366 42.40 15.73 11.38
C SER A 366 42.18 15.64 12.89
N ILE A 367 42.02 14.43 13.44
CA ILE A 367 41.89 14.19 14.89
C ILE A 367 43.22 14.52 15.58
N SER A 368 44.34 14.01 15.06
CA SER A 368 45.67 14.27 15.59
C SER A 368 45.98 15.78 15.62
N ASN A 369 45.73 16.50 14.51
CA ASN A 369 45.90 17.96 14.47
C ASN A 369 44.93 18.70 15.41
N LYS A 370 43.70 18.23 15.59
CA LYS A 370 42.67 18.84 16.46
C LYS A 370 42.98 18.72 17.95
N TYR A 371 43.57 17.60 18.39
CA TYR A 371 43.87 17.35 19.80
C TYR A 371 45.32 17.67 20.20
N TYR A 372 46.27 17.61 19.26
CA TYR A 372 47.71 17.80 19.53
C TYR A 372 48.38 18.92 18.70
N GLY A 373 47.64 19.60 17.82
CA GLY A 373 48.14 20.70 16.99
C GLY A 373 49.09 20.27 15.85
N ASN A 374 49.31 18.97 15.66
CA ASN A 374 50.19 18.41 14.64
C ASN A 374 49.81 16.94 14.32
N SER A 375 50.37 16.36 13.25
CA SER A 375 50.09 14.98 12.83
C SER A 375 51.02 13.91 13.42
N ALA A 376 52.02 14.26 14.24
CA ALA A 376 53.01 13.28 14.72
C ALA A 376 52.43 12.27 15.72
N LYS A 377 51.25 12.54 16.29
CA LYS A 377 50.55 11.61 17.19
C LYS A 377 49.76 10.50 16.48
N ILE A 378 49.71 10.45 15.15
CA ILE A 378 48.97 9.38 14.43
C ILE A 378 49.50 7.98 14.81
N ALA A 379 50.82 7.75 14.76
CA ALA A 379 51.43 6.48 15.13
C ALA A 379 51.09 6.04 16.58
N GLU A 380 51.06 6.99 17.51
CA GLU A 380 50.71 6.73 18.91
C GLU A 380 49.21 6.43 19.07
N ILE A 381 48.33 7.12 18.35
CA ILE A 381 46.89 6.82 18.30
C ILE A 381 46.66 5.42 17.72
N CYS A 382 47.31 5.07 16.60
CA CYS A 382 47.24 3.72 16.02
C CYS A 382 47.69 2.65 17.03
N SER A 383 48.87 2.82 17.63
CA SER A 383 49.41 1.90 18.63
C SER A 383 48.57 1.80 19.92
N ALA A 384 47.89 2.88 20.33
CA ALA A 384 47.01 2.89 21.50
C ALA A 384 45.68 2.14 21.26
N ASN A 385 45.31 1.93 20.00
CA ASN A 385 44.06 1.28 19.59
C ASN A 385 44.24 -0.07 18.88
N GLY A 386 45.49 -0.52 18.67
CA GLY A 386 45.80 -1.74 17.94
C GLY A 386 45.56 -1.65 16.42
N MET A 387 45.40 -0.44 15.87
CA MET A 387 45.17 -0.18 14.45
C MET A 387 46.49 0.02 13.69
N SER A 388 46.46 -0.16 12.37
CA SER A 388 47.51 0.24 11.44
C SER A 388 47.33 1.70 10.95
N GLU A 389 48.37 2.32 10.38
CA GLU A 389 48.27 3.70 9.84
C GLU A 389 47.48 3.77 8.52
N ASP A 390 47.47 2.68 7.74
CA ASP A 390 46.68 2.53 6.51
C ASP A 390 45.20 2.13 6.78
N GLU A 391 44.80 2.01 8.05
CA GLU A 391 43.47 1.50 8.42
C GLU A 391 42.38 2.56 8.23
N THR A 392 41.31 2.18 7.53
CA THR A 392 40.17 3.08 7.33
C THR A 392 39.33 3.14 8.60
N ILE A 393 39.34 4.30 9.26
CA ILE A 393 38.47 4.57 10.42
C ILE A 393 37.04 4.89 9.98
N TYR A 394 36.05 4.50 10.80
CA TYR A 394 34.63 4.67 10.50
C TYR A 394 33.91 5.60 11.48
N PRO A 395 32.93 6.42 11.05
CA PRO A 395 32.10 7.21 11.96
C PRO A 395 31.39 6.33 12.99
N GLY A 396 31.37 6.75 14.26
CA GLY A 396 30.84 5.98 15.39
C GLY A 396 31.88 5.13 16.11
N GLN A 397 33.01 4.80 15.47
CA GLN A 397 34.13 4.11 16.12
C GLN A 397 34.72 4.98 17.25
N ILE A 398 34.98 4.37 18.41
CA ILE A 398 35.62 5.03 19.55
C ILE A 398 37.11 4.71 19.53
N ILE A 399 37.96 5.73 19.63
CA ILE A 399 39.41 5.57 19.75
C ILE A 399 39.96 6.24 21.01
N LEU A 400 40.94 5.59 21.64
CA LEU A 400 41.77 6.14 22.70
C LEU A 400 42.76 7.18 22.14
N LEU A 401 42.89 8.30 22.83
CA LEU A 401 43.85 9.37 22.57
C LEU A 401 44.95 9.35 23.65
N PRO A 402 46.25 9.22 23.29
CA PRO A 402 47.39 9.11 24.22
C PRO A 402 47.80 10.42 24.90
#